data_AF-A0A4V2W3R4-F1
#
_entry.id   AF-A0A4V2W3R4-F1
#
_cell.length_a   1.000
_cell.length_b   1.000
_cell.length_c   1.000
_cell.angle_alpha   90.00
_cell.angle_beta   90.00
_cell.angle_gamma   90.00
#
_symmetry.space_group_name_H-M   'P 1'
#
loop_
_entity.id
_entity.type
_entity.pdbx_description
1 polymer ?
#
loop_
_entity_poly.entity_id
_entity_poly.type
_entity_poly.pdbx_seq_one_letter_code
_entity_poly.pdbx_strand_id
1 'polypeptide(L)'
;MSHYVIENKLTNLIPIVNPGLKGKQGIEAALLYRILPCKEIDSSDLVKEAYQLYYDEPIPAYSDTILNAFIPFRDFCVSKLLLLSRDDRTYYPLKNGTYRNDLNELIYLYLDDIFYGYEDLRHLFDRYFDLMYSFSNFMPVPAFFNGTKTRKGKGDWRLNKDYPSMYLKNLNDENSQICNRIENKQWLDENMEKYKVKAMYSLQPPYDIKEYYGNNDDKLDMLKEFIMQAIKLIENRLK
;
A
#
# COMPACT_ATOMS: atom_id res chain seq x y z
N MET A 1 27.16 15.55 2.83
CA MET A 1 26.28 15.46 4.01
C MET A 1 25.31 14.34 3.72
N SER A 2 25.25 13.29 4.54
CA SER A 2 24.36 12.15 4.26
C SER A 2 22.93 12.48 4.66
N HIS A 3 21.97 12.11 3.80
CA HIS A 3 20.56 12.37 4.02
C HIS A 3 19.94 11.22 4.82
N TYR A 4 19.27 11.51 5.94
CA TYR A 4 18.74 10.51 6.87
C TYR A 4 17.96 9.38 6.17
N VAL A 5 17.06 9.73 5.25
CA VAL A 5 16.25 8.76 4.51
C VAL A 5 17.07 7.83 3.61
N ILE A 6 18.17 8.33 3.04
CA ILE A 6 19.06 7.54 2.18
C ILE A 6 19.87 6.54 3.00
N GLU A 7 20.25 6.91 4.23
CA GLU A 7 20.91 5.99 5.16
C GLU A 7 19.93 4.97 5.75
N ASN A 8 18.66 5.36 5.93
CA ASN A 8 17.64 4.60 6.63
C ASN A 8 16.49 4.17 5.70
N LYS A 9 16.81 3.64 4.52
CA LYS A 9 15.85 3.40 3.42
C LYS A 9 14.63 2.54 3.77
N LEU A 10 14.74 1.69 4.80
CA LEU A 10 13.70 0.77 5.28
C LEU A 10 12.91 1.31 6.49
N THR A 11 13.26 2.48 7.01
CA THR A 11 12.58 3.06 8.17
C THR A 11 11.20 3.57 7.78
N ASN A 12 10.22 3.30 8.64
CA ASN A 12 8.88 3.87 8.52
C ASN A 12 8.93 5.40 8.68
N LEU A 13 8.54 6.12 7.63
CA LEU A 13 8.62 7.58 7.61
C LEU A 13 7.40 8.27 8.24
N ILE A 14 6.32 7.54 8.59
CA ILE A 14 5.15 8.10 9.28
C ILE A 14 5.56 8.93 10.51
N PRO A 15 6.23 8.36 11.54
CA PRO A 15 6.56 9.10 12.76
C PRO A 15 7.63 10.19 12.55
N ILE A 16 8.37 10.13 11.43
CA ILE A 16 9.41 11.11 11.09
C ILE A 16 8.77 12.36 10.50
N VAL A 17 7.85 12.20 9.55
CA VAL A 17 7.14 13.30 8.90
C VAL A 17 6.02 13.86 9.80
N ASN A 18 5.43 13.02 10.65
CA ASN A 18 4.34 13.37 11.56
C ASN A 18 4.76 13.10 13.03
N PRO A 19 5.45 14.04 13.70
CA PRO A 19 5.99 13.84 15.05
C PRO A 19 4.95 13.50 16.13
N GLY A 20 3.68 13.85 15.91
CA GLY A 20 2.57 13.45 16.79
C GLY A 20 2.34 11.93 16.86
N LEU A 21 2.91 11.18 15.91
CA LEU A 21 2.88 9.71 15.86
C LEU A 21 4.20 9.07 16.32
N LYS A 22 5.08 9.83 16.99
CA LYS A 22 6.36 9.31 17.48
C LYS A 22 6.14 8.09 18.39
N GLY A 23 6.90 7.03 18.12
CA GLY A 23 6.81 5.75 18.85
C GLY A 23 5.74 4.79 18.34
N LYS A 24 4.94 5.19 17.34
CA LYS A 24 4.02 4.29 16.63
C LYS A 24 4.74 3.57 15.49
N GLN A 25 4.35 2.33 15.23
CA GLN A 25 4.88 1.48 14.15
C GLN A 25 3.78 0.57 13.57
N GLY A 26 4.09 -0.12 12.48
CA GLY A 26 3.25 -1.14 11.87
C GLY A 26 1.83 -0.70 11.55
N ILE A 27 0.88 -1.60 11.77
CA ILE A 27 -0.56 -1.39 11.53
C ILE A 27 -1.05 -0.16 12.30
N GLU A 28 -0.59 0.01 13.54
CA GLU A 28 -1.05 1.09 14.42
C GLU A 28 -0.69 2.47 13.84
N ALA A 29 0.58 2.66 13.45
CA ALA A 29 1.02 3.91 12.82
C ALA A 29 0.26 4.18 11.52
N ALA A 30 0.07 3.15 10.70
CA ALA A 30 -0.59 3.28 9.41
C ALA A 30 -2.08 3.65 9.54
N LEU A 31 -2.80 3.05 10.48
CA LEU A 31 -4.19 3.39 10.76
C LEU A 31 -4.33 4.81 11.30
N LEU A 32 -3.51 5.18 12.30
CA LEU A 32 -3.53 6.53 12.86
C LEU A 32 -3.19 7.60 11.81
N TYR A 33 -2.22 7.33 10.93
CA TYR A 33 -1.89 8.18 9.79
C TYR A 33 -3.08 8.43 8.85
N ARG A 34 -4.01 7.48 8.71
CA ARG A 34 -5.22 7.63 7.89
C ARG A 34 -6.43 8.18 8.63
N ILE A 35 -6.46 8.10 9.95
CA ILE A 35 -7.55 8.60 10.80
C ILE A 35 -7.33 10.07 11.14
N LEU A 36 -6.09 10.43 11.48
CA LEU A 36 -5.74 11.76 11.96
C LEU A 36 -5.34 12.69 10.79
N PRO A 37 -5.53 14.01 10.92
CA PRO A 37 -5.04 14.97 9.95
C PRO A 37 -3.50 14.98 9.96
N CYS A 38 -2.89 14.30 9.00
CA CYS A 38 -1.43 14.15 8.87
C CYS A 38 -0.91 14.77 7.57
N LYS A 39 0.38 15.16 7.54
CA LYS A 39 1.08 15.49 6.30
C LYS A 39 1.36 14.21 5.53
N GLU A 40 1.01 14.23 4.24
CA GLU A 40 1.27 13.13 3.33
C GLU A 40 2.78 12.88 3.16
N ILE A 41 3.19 11.61 3.27
CA ILE A 41 4.61 11.22 3.35
C ILE A 41 5.26 11.23 1.98
N ASP A 42 4.56 10.65 1.00
CA ASP A 42 4.94 10.54 -0.41
C ASP A 42 5.06 11.91 -1.10
N SER A 43 4.41 12.95 -0.56
CA SER A 43 4.54 14.34 -1.03
C SER A 43 5.43 15.22 -0.14
N SER A 44 6.03 14.66 0.92
CA SER A 44 6.88 15.42 1.84
C SER A 44 8.21 15.85 1.22
N ASP A 45 8.70 17.02 1.64
CA ASP A 45 9.98 17.59 1.15
C ASP A 45 11.16 16.67 1.47
N LEU A 46 11.10 15.98 2.61
CA LEU A 46 12.09 14.97 3.01
C LEU A 46 12.23 13.83 1.98
N VAL A 47 11.12 13.33 1.44
CA VAL A 47 11.15 12.26 0.43
C VAL A 47 11.62 12.81 -0.92
N LYS A 48 11.20 14.02 -1.29
CA LYS A 48 11.65 14.69 -2.52
C LYS A 48 13.15 14.96 -2.50
N GLU A 49 13.69 15.52 -1.42
CA GLU A 49 15.12 15.77 -1.28
C GLU A 49 15.93 14.46 -1.33
N ALA A 50 15.45 13.40 -0.65
CA ALA A 50 16.09 12.09 -0.67
C ALA A 50 16.25 11.53 -2.09
N TYR A 51 15.23 11.69 -2.92
CA TYR A 51 15.25 11.22 -4.30
C TYR A 51 16.19 12.01 -5.20
N GLN A 52 16.17 13.34 -5.08
CA GLN A 52 17.02 14.21 -5.89
C GLN A 52 18.49 13.89 -5.60
N LEU A 53 18.82 13.66 -4.33
CA LEU A 53 20.16 13.26 -3.91
C LEU A 53 20.52 11.83 -4.31
N TYR A 54 19.57 10.89 -4.33
CA TYR A 54 19.85 9.49 -4.62
C TYR A 54 19.99 9.18 -6.12
N TYR A 55 19.21 9.84 -6.97
CA TYR A 55 19.21 9.61 -8.42
C TYR A 55 19.89 10.72 -9.24
N ASP A 56 20.34 11.81 -8.59
CA ASP A 56 21.00 12.97 -9.24
C ASP A 56 20.18 13.62 -10.36
N GLU A 57 18.85 13.63 -10.22
CA GLU A 57 17.94 14.17 -11.21
C GLU A 57 16.72 14.88 -10.59
N PRO A 58 16.12 15.86 -11.30
CA PRO A 58 14.83 16.41 -10.93
C PRO A 58 13.76 15.33 -10.96
N ILE A 59 13.02 15.21 -9.88
CA ILE A 59 12.00 14.19 -9.74
C ILE A 59 10.71 14.65 -10.44
N PRO A 60 9.98 13.74 -11.10
CA PRO A 60 8.59 13.95 -11.44
C PRO A 60 7.76 14.61 -10.32
N ALA A 61 6.68 15.29 -10.68
CA ALA A 61 5.88 16.10 -9.77
C ALA A 61 5.26 15.33 -8.58
N TYR A 62 5.21 14.00 -8.64
CA TYR A 62 4.55 13.13 -7.66
C TYR A 62 5.42 11.92 -7.33
N SER A 63 5.07 11.21 -6.24
CA SER A 63 5.58 9.88 -5.96
C SER A 63 4.44 8.90 -5.72
N ASP A 64 4.72 7.62 -5.94
CA ASP A 64 3.82 6.50 -5.74
C ASP A 64 4.37 5.59 -4.63
N THR A 65 3.45 5.02 -3.86
CA THR A 65 3.74 3.86 -3.00
C THR A 65 3.53 2.60 -3.83
N ILE A 66 4.62 1.91 -4.17
CA ILE A 66 4.58 0.82 -5.16
C ILE A 66 3.71 -0.33 -4.64
N LEU A 67 4.09 -0.94 -3.52
CA LEU A 67 3.33 -2.03 -2.90
C LEU A 67 2.48 -1.49 -1.74
N ASN A 68 1.17 -1.68 -1.83
CA ASN A 68 0.22 -1.14 -0.87
C ASN A 68 -0.32 -2.26 0.05
N ALA A 69 0.03 -2.18 1.34
CA ALA A 69 -0.42 -3.13 2.35
C ALA A 69 -1.91 -2.98 2.72
N PHE A 70 -2.52 -1.80 2.54
CA PHE A 70 -3.90 -1.55 2.94
C PHE A 70 -4.93 -2.40 2.20
N ILE A 71 -4.63 -2.81 0.97
CA ILE A 71 -5.57 -3.56 0.14
C ILE A 71 -5.83 -4.95 0.75
N PRO A 72 -4.83 -5.84 0.87
CA PRO A 72 -5.04 -7.13 1.53
C PRO A 72 -5.35 -7.01 3.02
N PHE A 73 -4.79 -6.01 3.72
CA PHE A 73 -5.08 -5.77 5.14
C PHE A 73 -6.55 -5.47 5.39
N ARG A 74 -7.12 -4.48 4.69
CA ARG A 74 -8.52 -4.11 4.89
C ARG A 74 -9.45 -5.25 4.49
N ASP A 75 -9.10 -5.99 3.44
CA ASP A 75 -9.87 -7.15 2.99
C ASP A 75 -9.99 -8.19 4.11
N PHE A 76 -8.86 -8.55 4.74
CA PHE A 76 -8.80 -9.44 5.89
C PHE A 76 -9.58 -8.88 7.10
N CYS A 77 -9.33 -7.64 7.50
CA CYS A 77 -9.99 -7.04 8.67
C CYS A 77 -11.52 -6.99 8.52
N VAL A 78 -12.02 -6.58 7.35
CA VAL A 78 -13.47 -6.57 7.08
C VAL A 78 -14.06 -7.97 7.21
N SER A 79 -13.30 -9.03 6.89
CA SER A 79 -13.81 -10.40 6.91
C SER A 79 -14.00 -10.84 8.34
N LYS A 80 -12.97 -10.59 9.17
CA LYS A 80 -13.02 -10.89 10.60
C LYS A 80 -14.07 -10.06 11.32
N LEU A 81 -14.21 -8.78 10.99
CA LEU A 81 -15.29 -7.94 11.52
C LEU A 81 -16.68 -8.44 11.13
N LEU A 82 -16.88 -8.91 9.89
CA LEU A 82 -18.16 -9.51 9.47
C LEU A 82 -18.48 -10.79 10.25
N LEU A 83 -17.47 -11.63 10.53
CA LEU A 83 -17.62 -12.83 11.37
C LEU A 83 -17.99 -12.47 12.81
N LEU A 84 -17.23 -11.59 13.45
CA LEU A 84 -17.49 -11.10 14.80
C LEU A 84 -18.88 -10.43 14.90
N SER A 85 -19.32 -9.77 13.83
CA SER A 85 -20.61 -9.10 13.79
C SER A 85 -21.84 -10.00 13.78
N ARG A 86 -21.64 -11.32 13.65
CA ARG A 86 -22.72 -12.31 13.79
C ARG A 86 -23.21 -12.41 15.22
N ASP A 87 -22.30 -12.24 16.17
CA ASP A 87 -22.58 -12.34 17.61
C ASP A 87 -22.75 -10.95 18.24
N ASP A 88 -21.98 -9.95 17.80
CA ASP A 88 -22.12 -8.56 18.28
C ASP A 88 -22.10 -7.54 17.13
N ARG A 89 -23.21 -6.83 16.94
CA ARG A 89 -23.36 -5.81 15.88
C ARG A 89 -22.41 -4.63 16.00
N THR A 90 -21.74 -4.41 17.13
CA THR A 90 -20.73 -3.33 17.26
C THR A 90 -19.59 -3.46 16.24
N TYR A 91 -19.21 -4.69 15.87
CA TYR A 91 -18.17 -4.98 14.87
C TYR A 91 -18.62 -4.75 13.41
N TYR A 92 -19.89 -4.46 13.14
CA TYR A 92 -20.43 -4.50 11.78
C TYR A 92 -19.76 -3.45 10.86
N PRO A 93 -18.97 -3.82 9.84
CA PRO A 93 -18.12 -2.88 9.11
C PRO A 93 -18.86 -2.12 7.98
N LEU A 94 -20.14 -2.40 7.78
CA LEU A 94 -20.91 -1.87 6.65
C LEU A 94 -22.02 -0.91 7.12
N LYS A 95 -22.33 0.08 6.27
CA LYS A 95 -23.50 0.95 6.39
C LYS A 95 -24.15 1.07 5.02
N ASN A 96 -25.43 0.71 4.90
CA ASN A 96 -26.17 0.70 3.62
C ASN A 96 -25.48 -0.11 2.50
N GLY A 97 -24.85 -1.24 2.85
CA GLY A 97 -24.18 -2.13 1.90
C GLY A 97 -22.80 -1.66 1.42
N THR A 98 -22.28 -0.54 1.94
CA THR A 98 -20.92 -0.05 1.66
C THR A 98 -20.09 0.05 2.94
N TYR A 99 -18.77 0.20 2.81
CA TYR A 99 -17.91 0.45 3.98
C TYR A 99 -18.34 1.72 4.72
N ARG A 100 -18.42 1.63 6.04
CA ARG A 100 -18.65 2.80 6.91
C ARG A 100 -17.50 3.81 6.75
N ASN A 101 -17.79 5.09 6.97
CA ASN A 101 -16.78 6.16 6.84
C ASN A 101 -15.67 6.04 7.89
N ASP A 102 -16.02 5.55 9.08
CA ASP A 102 -15.17 5.30 10.25
C ASP A 102 -14.54 3.89 10.23
N LEU A 103 -14.46 3.21 9.07
CA LEU A 103 -13.99 1.81 9.02
C LEU A 103 -12.56 1.66 9.58
N ASN A 104 -11.68 2.63 9.31
CA ASN A 104 -10.31 2.58 9.86
C ASN A 104 -10.31 2.72 11.39
N GLU A 105 -11.18 3.55 11.96
CA GLU A 105 -11.33 3.71 13.41
C GLU A 105 -11.89 2.43 14.03
N LEU A 106 -12.89 1.81 13.38
CA LEU A 106 -13.42 0.53 13.81
C LEU A 106 -12.34 -0.57 13.81
N ILE A 107 -11.56 -0.68 12.73
CA ILE A 107 -10.46 -1.64 12.65
C ILE A 107 -9.43 -1.37 13.75
N TYR A 108 -9.07 -0.10 13.97
CA TYR A 108 -8.12 0.31 15.00
C TYR A 108 -8.57 -0.11 16.41
N LEU A 109 -9.84 0.13 16.75
CA LEU A 109 -10.41 -0.19 18.06
C LEU A 109 -10.42 -1.70 18.35
N TYR A 110 -10.59 -2.53 17.33
CA TYR A 110 -10.77 -3.98 17.47
C TYR A 110 -9.63 -4.79 16.86
N LEU A 111 -8.42 -4.23 16.78
CA LEU A 111 -7.25 -4.93 16.24
C LEU A 111 -6.99 -6.27 16.95
N ASP A 112 -7.09 -6.29 18.28
CA ASP A 112 -6.83 -7.50 19.06
C ASP A 112 -7.86 -8.59 18.77
N ASP A 113 -9.14 -8.25 18.62
CA ASP A 113 -10.19 -9.22 18.27
C ASP A 113 -10.05 -9.70 16.81
N ILE A 114 -9.71 -8.80 15.88
CA ILE A 114 -9.51 -9.14 14.47
C ILE A 114 -8.35 -10.14 14.30
N PHE A 115 -7.29 -10.00 15.09
CA PHE A 115 -6.07 -10.80 14.98
C PHE A 115 -5.96 -11.91 16.04
N TYR A 116 -6.97 -12.13 16.86
CA TYR A 116 -6.99 -13.23 17.81
C TYR A 116 -6.88 -14.59 17.07
N GLY A 117 -5.80 -15.33 17.32
CA GLY A 117 -5.47 -16.56 16.59
C GLY A 117 -4.79 -16.37 15.22
N TYR A 118 -4.43 -15.13 14.88
CA TYR A 118 -3.71 -14.75 13.65
C TYR A 118 -2.48 -13.87 13.96
N GLU A 119 -1.81 -14.11 15.07
CA GLU A 119 -0.69 -13.31 15.57
C GLU A 119 0.47 -13.25 14.55
N ASP A 120 0.79 -14.38 13.91
CA ASP A 120 1.80 -14.43 12.85
C ASP A 120 1.45 -13.49 11.68
N LEU A 121 0.17 -13.44 11.29
CA LEU A 121 -0.29 -12.56 10.22
C LEU A 121 -0.24 -11.09 10.67
N ARG A 122 -0.56 -10.79 11.94
CA ARG A 122 -0.40 -9.45 12.52
C ARG A 122 1.05 -8.98 12.40
N HIS A 123 2.01 -9.82 12.80
CA HIS A 123 3.43 -9.50 12.70
C HIS A 123 3.89 -9.26 11.25
N LEU A 124 3.39 -10.06 10.31
CA LEU A 124 3.65 -9.85 8.88
C LEU A 124 3.10 -8.50 8.40
N PHE A 125 1.87 -8.15 8.77
CA PHE A 125 1.30 -6.85 8.40
C PHE A 125 2.01 -5.68 9.08
N ASP A 126 2.40 -5.79 10.34
CA ASP A 126 3.18 -4.75 11.03
C ASP A 126 4.47 -4.45 10.25
N ARG A 127 5.22 -5.50 9.90
CA ARG A 127 6.44 -5.33 9.11
C ARG A 127 6.15 -4.74 7.73
N TYR A 128 5.09 -5.20 7.08
CA TYR A 128 4.72 -4.71 5.75
C TYR A 128 4.30 -3.23 5.79
N PHE A 129 3.57 -2.79 6.81
CA PHE A 129 3.20 -1.37 6.99
C PHE A 129 4.39 -0.49 7.30
N ASP A 130 5.35 -0.95 8.10
CA ASP A 130 6.60 -0.20 8.32
C ASP A 130 7.36 0.02 7.01
N LEU A 131 7.39 -1.00 6.15
CA LEU A 131 8.05 -0.94 4.85
C LEU A 131 7.24 -0.18 3.79
N MET A 132 5.91 -0.20 3.88
CA MET A 132 5.02 0.48 2.94
C MET A 132 5.35 1.98 2.86
N TYR A 133 5.60 2.60 4.01
CA TYR A 133 5.94 4.03 4.12
C TYR A 133 7.45 4.28 4.24
N SER A 134 8.27 3.35 3.73
CA SER A 134 9.71 3.51 3.64
C SER A 134 10.14 4.02 2.27
N PHE A 135 11.32 4.65 2.19
CA PHE A 135 11.87 5.13 0.93
C PHE A 135 12.06 4.01 -0.10
N SER A 136 12.42 2.81 0.36
CA SER A 136 12.54 1.62 -0.49
C SER A 136 11.24 1.20 -1.17
N ASN A 137 10.07 1.69 -0.74
CA ASN A 137 8.80 1.37 -1.39
C ASN A 137 8.20 2.53 -2.20
N PHE A 138 8.81 3.71 -2.18
CA PHE A 138 8.35 4.82 -2.99
C PHE A 138 8.96 4.77 -4.40
N MET A 139 8.32 5.35 -5.40
CA MET A 139 8.94 5.64 -6.71
C MET A 139 8.41 6.96 -7.22
N PRO A 140 9.23 7.82 -7.84
CA PRO A 140 8.69 9.02 -8.46
C PRO A 140 7.88 8.68 -9.70
N VAL A 141 6.80 9.41 -9.99
CA VAL A 141 5.89 9.08 -11.10
C VAL A 141 5.36 10.33 -11.81
N PRO A 142 5.01 10.24 -13.10
CA PRO A 142 4.43 11.36 -13.83
C PRO A 142 3.03 11.71 -13.30
N ALA A 143 2.55 12.89 -13.69
CA ALA A 143 1.17 13.28 -13.43
C ALA A 143 0.20 12.25 -14.00
N PHE A 144 -0.86 11.93 -13.24
CA PHE A 144 -1.92 10.98 -13.63
C PHE A 144 -1.47 9.51 -13.74
N PHE A 145 -0.31 9.16 -13.17
CA PHE A 145 0.06 7.75 -12.96
C PHE A 145 -0.90 7.08 -11.97
N ASN A 146 -1.15 7.75 -10.84
CA ASN A 146 -2.15 7.36 -9.86
C ASN A 146 -3.54 7.85 -10.27
N GLY A 147 -4.53 6.98 -10.07
CA GLY A 147 -5.92 7.27 -10.37
C GLY A 147 -6.51 8.35 -9.47
N THR A 148 -7.58 8.99 -9.94
CA THR A 148 -8.39 9.94 -9.18
C THR A 148 -9.85 9.53 -9.22
N LYS A 149 -10.75 10.29 -8.57
CA LYS A 149 -12.20 10.03 -8.63
C LYS A 149 -12.77 10.04 -10.05
N THR A 150 -12.14 10.75 -10.98
CA THR A 150 -12.63 10.95 -12.35
C THR A 150 -11.74 10.32 -13.41
N ARG A 151 -10.55 9.82 -13.04
CA ARG A 151 -9.57 9.26 -13.97
C ARG A 151 -9.04 7.93 -13.46
N LYS A 152 -9.08 6.93 -14.34
CA LYS A 152 -8.57 5.60 -14.03
C LYS A 152 -7.05 5.58 -14.15
N GLY A 153 -6.39 5.04 -13.14
CA GLY A 153 -4.93 4.90 -13.06
C GLY A 153 -4.56 3.77 -12.12
N LYS A 154 -3.32 3.77 -11.62
CA LYS A 154 -2.95 2.89 -10.50
C LYS A 154 -3.81 3.24 -9.28
N GLY A 155 -4.35 2.22 -8.61
CA GLY A 155 -5.29 2.38 -7.50
C GLY A 155 -6.78 2.33 -7.88
N ASP A 156 -7.12 2.17 -9.17
CA ASP A 156 -8.51 1.95 -9.57
C ASP A 156 -9.02 0.61 -9.03
N TRP A 157 -10.05 0.67 -8.20
CA TRP A 157 -10.62 -0.48 -7.49
C TRP A 157 -11.14 -1.59 -8.41
N ARG A 158 -11.61 -1.26 -9.62
CA ARG A 158 -12.21 -2.25 -10.54
C ARG A 158 -11.18 -2.86 -11.47
N LEU A 159 -10.12 -2.13 -11.80
CA LEU A 159 -9.12 -2.55 -12.78
C LEU A 159 -7.91 -3.22 -12.17
N ASN A 160 -7.38 -2.68 -11.06
CA ASN A 160 -6.12 -3.16 -10.50
C ASN A 160 -6.08 -3.26 -8.97
N LYS A 161 -7.03 -2.65 -8.23
CA LYS A 161 -7.02 -2.60 -6.76
C LYS A 161 -5.67 -2.17 -6.18
N ASP A 162 -4.94 -1.30 -6.89
CA ASP A 162 -3.60 -0.83 -6.52
C ASP A 162 -2.48 -1.87 -6.54
N TYR A 163 -2.71 -3.07 -7.11
CA TYR A 163 -1.65 -4.05 -7.34
C TYR A 163 -0.81 -3.66 -8.57
N PRO A 164 0.53 -3.49 -8.45
CA PRO A 164 1.39 -3.07 -9.55
C PRO A 164 1.34 -3.98 -10.78
N SER A 165 1.32 -5.29 -10.57
CA SER A 165 1.21 -6.28 -11.65
C SER A 165 -0.07 -6.14 -12.46
N MET A 166 -1.19 -5.87 -11.78
CA MET A 166 -2.48 -5.64 -12.45
C MET A 166 -2.49 -4.31 -13.18
N TYR A 167 -1.88 -3.27 -12.61
CA TYR A 167 -1.73 -1.98 -13.30
C TYR A 167 -0.90 -2.12 -14.58
N LEU A 168 0.26 -2.80 -14.53
CA LEU A 168 1.07 -3.09 -15.72
C LEU A 168 0.29 -3.92 -16.76
N LYS A 169 -0.47 -4.93 -16.32
CA LYS A 169 -1.35 -5.69 -17.20
C LYS A 169 -2.37 -4.77 -17.90
N ASN A 170 -2.96 -3.82 -17.18
CA ASN A 170 -3.86 -2.84 -17.79
C ASN A 170 -3.12 -1.91 -18.77
N LEU A 171 -1.92 -1.43 -18.45
CA LEU A 171 -1.13 -0.60 -19.38
C LEU A 171 -0.86 -1.30 -20.73
N ASN A 172 -0.65 -2.62 -20.68
CA ASN A 172 -0.46 -3.47 -21.87
C ASN A 172 -1.75 -3.80 -22.63
N ASP A 173 -2.92 -3.56 -22.04
CA ASP A 173 -4.22 -3.76 -22.69
C ASP A 173 -4.70 -2.46 -23.32
N GLU A 174 -4.77 -2.44 -24.66
CA GLU A 174 -5.20 -1.28 -25.45
C GLU A 174 -6.65 -0.86 -25.18
N ASN A 175 -7.48 -1.81 -24.72
CA ASN A 175 -8.86 -1.56 -24.35
C ASN A 175 -9.01 -1.15 -22.88
N SER A 176 -7.91 -1.14 -22.11
CA SER A 176 -7.98 -0.64 -20.74
C SER A 176 -8.30 0.85 -20.77
N GLN A 177 -9.25 1.25 -19.94
CA GLN A 177 -9.68 2.64 -19.85
C GLN A 177 -8.75 3.49 -18.96
N ILE A 178 -7.47 3.11 -18.85
CA ILE A 178 -6.47 3.85 -18.07
C ILE A 178 -6.17 5.19 -18.75
N CYS A 179 -6.17 6.26 -17.98
CA CYS A 179 -5.82 7.60 -18.46
C CYS A 179 -4.32 7.65 -18.78
N ASN A 180 -3.94 8.32 -19.88
CA ASN A 180 -2.56 8.44 -20.36
C ASN A 180 -1.85 7.08 -20.43
N ARG A 181 -2.58 6.04 -20.89
CA ARG A 181 -2.09 4.65 -20.89
C ARG A 181 -0.76 4.53 -21.64
N ILE A 182 -0.65 5.15 -22.82
CA ILE A 182 0.53 5.05 -23.70
C ILE A 182 1.73 5.71 -23.02
N GLU A 183 1.55 6.93 -22.51
CA GLU A 183 2.58 7.71 -21.85
C GLU A 183 3.04 7.05 -20.54
N ASN A 184 2.09 6.59 -19.72
CA ASN A 184 2.39 5.89 -18.47
C ASN A 184 3.10 4.55 -18.71
N LYS A 185 2.74 3.82 -19.77
CA LYS A 185 3.42 2.58 -20.16
C LYS A 185 4.86 2.87 -20.61
N GLN A 186 5.05 3.83 -21.51
CA GLN A 186 6.36 4.21 -22.01
C GLN A 186 7.27 4.65 -20.85
N TRP A 187 6.77 5.56 -20.00
CA TRP A 187 7.52 6.01 -18.84
C TRP A 187 7.92 4.85 -17.93
N LEU A 188 6.99 3.93 -17.65
CA LEU A 188 7.27 2.79 -16.79
C LEU A 188 8.33 1.88 -17.40
N ASP A 189 8.18 1.51 -18.69
CA ASP A 189 9.15 0.67 -19.42
C ASP A 189 10.57 1.28 -19.40
N GLU A 190 10.70 2.59 -19.56
CA GLU A 190 11.98 3.31 -19.55
C GLU A 190 12.60 3.40 -18.14
N ASN A 191 11.78 3.35 -17.08
CA ASN A 191 12.22 3.65 -15.71
C ASN A 191 12.24 2.45 -14.76
N MET A 192 11.69 1.29 -15.14
CA MET A 192 11.63 0.11 -14.26
C MET A 192 13.00 -0.33 -13.76
N GLU A 193 14.01 -0.30 -14.62
CA GLU A 193 15.39 -0.69 -14.28
C GLU A 193 16.05 0.39 -13.41
N LYS A 194 15.94 1.65 -13.82
CA LYS A 194 16.48 2.80 -13.09
C LYS A 194 16.00 2.83 -11.64
N TYR A 195 14.71 2.61 -11.41
CA TYR A 195 14.13 2.60 -10.07
C TYR A 195 14.11 1.22 -9.41
N LYS A 196 14.69 0.19 -10.06
CA LYS A 196 14.77 -1.19 -9.57
C LYS A 196 13.41 -1.82 -9.18
N VAL A 197 12.33 -1.49 -9.90
CA VAL A 197 10.96 -1.89 -9.53
C VAL A 197 10.41 -3.10 -10.29
N LYS A 198 11.14 -3.62 -11.29
CA LYS A 198 10.66 -4.70 -12.17
C LYS A 198 10.10 -5.91 -11.42
N ALA A 199 10.76 -6.36 -10.36
CA ALA A 199 10.32 -7.49 -9.57
C ALA A 199 9.04 -7.19 -8.76
N MET A 200 8.86 -5.95 -8.29
CA MET A 200 7.65 -5.51 -7.58
C MET A 200 6.42 -5.49 -8.50
N TYR A 201 6.61 -5.12 -9.77
CA TYR A 201 5.58 -5.20 -10.81
C TYR A 201 5.29 -6.63 -11.29
N SER A 202 6.06 -7.62 -10.85
CA SER A 202 5.82 -9.03 -11.16
C SER A 202 5.04 -9.76 -10.06
N LEU A 203 4.97 -9.18 -8.84
CA LEU A 203 4.25 -9.76 -7.72
C LEU A 203 2.75 -9.80 -8.00
N GLN A 204 2.19 -10.99 -8.09
CA GLN A 204 0.75 -11.17 -8.31
C GLN A 204 -0.05 -10.90 -7.03
N PRO A 205 -1.31 -10.45 -7.13
CA PRO A 205 -2.21 -10.38 -5.99
C PRO A 205 -2.35 -11.75 -5.29
N PRO A 206 -2.65 -11.80 -3.97
CA PRO A 206 -2.83 -13.06 -3.24
C PRO A 206 -4.02 -13.90 -3.74
N TYR A 207 -4.96 -13.28 -4.47
CA TYR A 207 -6.13 -13.91 -5.09
C TYR A 207 -6.67 -12.97 -6.18
N ASP A 208 -7.58 -13.45 -7.04
CA ASP A 208 -8.14 -12.63 -8.13
C ASP A 208 -8.73 -11.31 -7.60
N ILE A 209 -8.47 -10.20 -8.27
CA ILE A 209 -8.91 -8.87 -7.82
C ILE A 209 -10.44 -8.72 -7.78
N LYS A 210 -11.22 -9.58 -8.42
CA LYS A 210 -12.68 -9.61 -8.30
C LYS A 210 -13.15 -10.34 -7.06
N GLU A 211 -12.28 -11.12 -6.44
CA GLU A 211 -12.57 -11.86 -5.23
C GLU A 211 -12.38 -10.99 -3.97
N TYR A 212 -12.92 -11.55 -2.89
CA TYR A 212 -12.79 -11.10 -1.52
C TYR A 212 -12.10 -12.19 -0.70
N TYR A 213 -11.34 -11.85 0.35
CA TYR A 213 -10.68 -12.81 1.24
C TYR A 213 -11.65 -13.91 1.71
N GLY A 214 -12.88 -13.53 2.06
CA GLY A 214 -13.96 -14.46 2.39
C GLY A 214 -13.99 -14.86 3.87
N ASN A 215 -15.05 -15.59 4.27
CA ASN A 215 -15.33 -15.94 5.66
C ASN A 215 -14.66 -17.27 6.10
N ASN A 216 -13.87 -17.89 5.23
CA ASN A 216 -13.11 -19.11 5.50
C ASN A 216 -11.63 -18.85 5.15
N ASP A 217 -10.72 -19.44 5.92
CA ASP A 217 -9.28 -19.18 5.84
C ASP A 217 -8.54 -19.98 4.78
N ASP A 218 -9.23 -20.54 3.79
CA ASP A 218 -8.61 -21.23 2.65
C ASP A 218 -7.60 -20.34 1.88
N LYS A 219 -7.70 -19.01 2.06
CA LYS A 219 -6.80 -18.01 1.45
C LYS A 219 -5.70 -17.49 2.37
N LEU A 220 -5.63 -17.96 3.61
CA LEU A 220 -4.70 -17.44 4.61
C LEU A 220 -3.24 -17.63 4.19
N ASP A 221 -2.89 -18.83 3.70
CA ASP A 221 -1.51 -19.13 3.31
C ASP A 221 -1.08 -18.31 2.09
N MET A 222 -1.96 -18.13 1.10
CA MET A 222 -1.70 -17.27 -0.06
C MET A 222 -1.52 -15.81 0.35
N LEU A 223 -2.31 -15.33 1.31
CA LEU A 223 -2.16 -13.99 1.86
C LEU A 223 -0.81 -13.82 2.59
N LYS A 224 -0.45 -14.77 3.46
CA LYS A 224 0.84 -14.75 4.17
C LYS A 224 1.99 -14.76 3.17
N GLU A 225 1.93 -15.62 2.15
CA GLU A 225 2.95 -15.73 1.11
C GLU A 225 3.12 -14.41 0.35
N PHE A 226 2.01 -13.80 -0.09
CA PHE A 226 2.04 -12.49 -0.74
C PHE A 226 2.74 -11.43 0.12
N ILE A 227 2.39 -11.33 1.41
CA ILE A 227 2.98 -10.34 2.32
C ILE A 227 4.48 -10.60 2.50
N MET A 228 4.89 -11.86 2.70
CA MET A 228 6.31 -12.22 2.83
C MET A 228 7.09 -11.86 1.56
N GLN A 229 6.53 -12.12 0.38
CA GLN A 229 7.17 -11.75 -0.88
C GLN A 229 7.25 -10.22 -1.05
N ALA A 230 6.18 -9.49 -0.70
CA ALA A 230 6.17 -8.02 -0.74
C ALA A 230 7.25 -7.41 0.17
N ILE A 231 7.35 -7.89 1.42
CA ILE A 231 8.40 -7.49 2.39
C ILE A 231 9.78 -7.73 1.78
N LYS A 232 10.05 -8.94 1.28
CA LYS A 232 11.34 -9.31 0.69
C LYS A 232 11.70 -8.43 -0.50
N LEU A 233 10.73 -8.06 -1.33
CA LEU A 233 10.96 -7.20 -2.49
C LEU A 233 11.33 -5.78 -2.06
N ILE A 234 10.61 -5.20 -1.10
CA ILE A 234 10.92 -3.85 -0.58
C ILE A 234 12.31 -3.84 0.08
N GLU A 235 12.59 -4.84 0.92
CA GLU A 235 13.88 -4.92 1.63
C GLU A 235 15.07 -5.04 0.70
N ASN A 236 14.92 -5.73 -0.45
CA ASN A 236 16.02 -5.98 -1.37
C ASN A 236 16.17 -4.93 -2.47
N ARG A 237 15.17 -4.07 -2.69
CA ARG A 237 15.15 -3.15 -3.84
C ARG A 237 16.37 -2.24 -3.93
N LEU A 238 16.75 -1.62 -2.81
CA LEU A 238 17.81 -0.60 -2.75
C LEU A 238 19.02 -1.04 -1.91
N LYS A 239 19.19 -2.37 -1.75
CA LYS A 239 20.44 -2.96 -1.26
C LYS A 239 21.53 -2.88 -2.33
#